data_AF-Q0UVP1-F1
#
_entry.id   AF-Q0UVP1-F1
#
_cell.length_a   1.000
_cell.length_b   1.000
_cell.length_c   1.000
_cell.angle_alpha   90.00
_cell.angle_beta   90.00
_cell.angle_gamma   90.00
#
_symmetry.space_group_name_H-M   'P 1'
#
loop_
_entity.id
_entity.type
_entity.pdbx_description
1 polymer ?
#
loop_
_entity_poly.entity_id
_entity_poly.type
_entity_poly.pdbx_seq_one_letter_code
_entity_poly.pdbx_strand_id
1 'polypeptide(L)'
;MASPFYFLISCQEQVYKRVQHYAEEATEDVKERYQAAANSFRLPYWDWALGEGDGPIPDFFTAQMINVTRPNGQQQELWNPLYAFYFHPLVPGDFESKVRNVDRLYAIYQAQHPDRPLQPSNIGQNGNVWLENDATVNGNTSLLPFRKASGGFWTPNDVEMTETFGYAYPETFKAAPHMNEYVNEHEGEDEEDEEDAWEDEEEDWDLSARASASVARLYSPSARNMLTANPATAGGTVQLVTNGTFTDWAIATEALAHELPSTFIVRFLLTGDFSSDPSVDVGSWVNAMPQSHEEMRKRTATTEQTYKSSISLTSSLLDQIKAGKLESLDAKDVVPYLTDKLSWRVLKGDGTSLPQKDLGPLTFEVVSTKAHIPHDADKPISYSEKVVKHPEVTSGKAGGVAA
;
A
#
# COMPACT_ATOMS: atom_id res chain seq x y z
N MET A 1 8.23 -13.14 -7.96
CA MET A 1 6.89 -12.88 -7.41
C MET A 1 6.01 -12.49 -8.59
N ALA A 2 4.94 -13.22 -8.92
CA ALA A 2 4.02 -12.77 -9.95
C ALA A 2 3.38 -11.48 -9.45
N SER A 3 3.64 -10.39 -10.17
CA SER A 3 3.29 -9.07 -9.71
C SER A 3 1.75 -8.95 -9.60
N PRO A 4 1.19 -8.45 -8.48
CA PRO A 4 -0.26 -8.28 -8.28
C PRO A 4 -0.98 -7.61 -9.48
N PHE A 5 -0.26 -6.76 -10.19
CA PHE A 5 -0.56 -6.15 -11.49
C PHE A 5 -1.30 -7.05 -12.47
N TYR A 6 -0.76 -8.23 -12.74
CA TYR A 6 -1.24 -9.05 -13.86
C TYR A 6 -2.61 -9.66 -13.62
N PHE A 7 -2.92 -9.99 -12.37
CA PHE A 7 -4.23 -10.53 -12.01
C PHE A 7 -5.33 -9.49 -12.25
N LEU A 8 -5.07 -8.24 -11.88
CA LEU A 8 -6.02 -7.14 -12.04
C LEU A 8 -6.22 -6.75 -13.49
N ILE A 9 -5.14 -6.72 -14.27
CA ILE A 9 -5.20 -6.41 -15.70
C ILE A 9 -6.04 -7.46 -16.42
N SER A 10 -5.78 -8.75 -16.16
CA SER A 10 -6.60 -9.82 -16.72
C SER A 10 -8.07 -9.68 -16.28
N CYS A 11 -8.32 -9.30 -15.04
CA CYS A 11 -9.69 -9.08 -14.55
C CYS A 11 -10.35 -7.87 -15.24
N GLN A 12 -9.63 -6.75 -15.37
CA GLN A 12 -10.08 -5.54 -16.05
C GLN A 12 -10.39 -5.81 -17.52
N GLU A 13 -9.53 -6.54 -18.23
CA GLU A 13 -9.73 -6.87 -19.64
C GLU A 13 -11.01 -7.70 -19.84
N GLN A 14 -11.24 -8.70 -18.97
CA GLN A 14 -12.44 -9.54 -19.06
C GLN A 14 -13.70 -8.75 -18.73
N VAL A 15 -13.67 -7.90 -17.70
CA VAL A 15 -14.80 -7.03 -17.37
C VAL A 15 -15.04 -6.01 -18.47
N TYR A 16 -13.99 -5.38 -19.01
CA TYR A 16 -14.08 -4.42 -20.10
C TYR A 16 -14.71 -5.03 -21.36
N LYS A 17 -14.29 -6.24 -21.76
CA LYS A 17 -14.92 -6.98 -22.87
C LYS A 17 -16.41 -7.19 -22.64
N ARG A 18 -16.81 -7.49 -21.39
CA ARG A 18 -18.21 -7.69 -21.05
C ARG A 18 -19.00 -6.37 -21.04
N VAL A 19 -18.40 -5.28 -20.57
CA VAL A 19 -18.98 -3.93 -20.59
C VAL A 19 -19.21 -3.47 -22.03
N GLN A 20 -18.21 -3.63 -22.90
CA GLN A 20 -18.32 -3.33 -24.33
C GLN A 20 -19.44 -4.12 -25.00
N HIS A 21 -19.50 -5.44 -24.77
CA HIS A 21 -20.56 -6.30 -25.28
C HIS A 21 -21.97 -5.83 -24.85
N TYR A 22 -22.17 -5.45 -23.58
CA TYR A 22 -23.48 -4.96 -23.12
C TYR A 22 -23.80 -3.56 -23.64
N ALA A 23 -22.80 -2.73 -23.94
CA ALA A 23 -23.02 -1.42 -24.56
C ALA A 23 -23.48 -1.54 -26.03
N GLU A 24 -23.10 -2.61 -26.74
CA GLU A 24 -23.61 -2.91 -28.09
C GLU A 24 -25.10 -3.29 -28.10
N GLU A 25 -25.62 -3.83 -26.99
CA GLU A 25 -27.04 -4.20 -26.82
C GLU A 25 -27.94 -3.01 -26.48
N ALA A 26 -27.39 -1.80 -26.35
CA ALA A 26 -28.12 -0.60 -26.01
C ALA A 26 -29.09 -0.16 -27.12
N THR A 27 -30.28 0.31 -26.74
CA THR A 27 -31.26 0.86 -27.68
C THR A 27 -30.76 2.20 -28.26
N GLU A 28 -31.20 2.54 -29.48
CA GLU A 28 -30.64 3.68 -30.24
C GLU A 28 -30.74 5.03 -29.51
N ASP A 29 -31.69 5.20 -28.60
CA ASP A 29 -31.87 6.40 -27.78
C ASP A 29 -30.81 6.58 -26.68
N VAL A 30 -30.12 5.51 -26.26
CA VAL A 30 -29.10 5.55 -25.19
C VAL A 30 -27.74 4.99 -25.61
N LYS A 31 -27.63 4.47 -26.83
CA LYS A 31 -26.45 3.80 -27.39
C LYS A 31 -25.19 4.65 -27.34
N GLU A 32 -25.26 5.91 -27.76
CA GLU A 32 -24.12 6.83 -27.75
C GLU A 32 -23.57 7.02 -26.33
N ARG A 33 -24.45 7.21 -25.34
CA ARG A 33 -24.07 7.35 -23.93
C ARG A 33 -23.43 6.07 -23.37
N TYR A 34 -24.01 4.91 -23.68
CA TYR A 34 -23.49 3.62 -23.18
C TYR A 34 -22.15 3.24 -23.83
N GLN A 35 -21.97 3.55 -25.12
CA GLN A 35 -20.68 3.38 -25.80
C GLN A 35 -19.61 4.31 -25.23
N ALA A 36 -19.94 5.59 -25.00
CA ALA A 36 -19.02 6.52 -24.35
C ALA A 36 -18.60 6.04 -22.95
N ALA A 37 -19.56 5.61 -22.13
CA ALA A 37 -19.30 5.08 -20.79
C ALA A 37 -18.48 3.77 -20.81
N ALA A 38 -18.73 2.88 -21.76
CA ALA A 38 -17.97 1.65 -21.94
C ALA A 38 -16.52 1.93 -22.36
N ASN A 39 -16.30 2.94 -23.22
CA ASN A 39 -14.96 3.35 -23.64
C ASN A 39 -14.15 3.97 -22.50
N SER A 40 -14.80 4.79 -21.67
CA SER A 40 -14.19 5.39 -20.47
C SER A 40 -14.13 4.44 -19.27
N PHE A 41 -14.71 3.24 -19.35
CA PHE A 41 -14.80 2.34 -18.21
C PHE A 41 -13.42 1.91 -17.73
N ARG A 42 -13.19 2.02 -16.42
CA ARG A 42 -12.08 1.43 -15.69
C ARG A 42 -12.62 0.82 -14.40
N LEU A 43 -11.96 -0.20 -13.86
CA LEU A 43 -12.42 -0.80 -12.63
C LEU A 43 -12.30 0.23 -11.47
N PRO A 44 -13.40 0.54 -10.74
CA PRO A 44 -13.38 1.55 -9.68
C PRO A 44 -12.58 1.04 -8.48
N TYR A 45 -11.70 1.86 -7.92
CA TYR A 45 -10.91 1.52 -6.74
C TYR A 45 -11.57 2.02 -5.45
N TRP A 46 -11.20 1.41 -4.32
CA TRP A 46 -11.54 1.90 -2.99
C TRP A 46 -10.23 2.17 -2.25
N ASP A 47 -9.99 3.44 -1.91
CA ASP A 47 -8.77 3.87 -1.24
C ASP A 47 -8.91 3.75 0.28
N TRP A 48 -8.77 2.52 0.78
CA TRP A 48 -8.88 2.18 2.20
C TRP A 48 -7.82 2.88 3.09
N ALA A 49 -6.78 3.47 2.49
CA ALA A 49 -5.72 4.16 3.22
C ALA A 49 -6.07 5.62 3.60
N LEU A 50 -7.18 6.18 3.09
CA LEU A 50 -7.68 7.51 3.46
C LEU A 50 -8.49 7.53 4.77
N GLY A 51 -8.68 6.39 5.43
CA GLY A 51 -9.39 6.29 6.71
C GLY A 51 -10.83 6.83 6.64
N GLU A 52 -11.26 7.63 7.63
CA GLU A 52 -12.59 8.26 7.64
C GLU A 52 -12.81 9.29 6.51
N GLY A 53 -11.76 9.69 5.77
CA GLY A 53 -11.83 10.68 4.71
C GLY A 53 -12.54 10.23 3.42
N ASP A 54 -12.63 8.91 3.18
CA ASP A 54 -13.34 8.33 2.02
C ASP A 54 -14.60 7.52 2.46
N GLY A 55 -14.99 7.67 3.74
CA GLY A 55 -16.17 7.02 4.33
C GLY A 55 -15.98 5.54 4.68
N PRO A 56 -17.01 4.90 5.29
CA PRO A 56 -17.02 3.46 5.53
C PRO A 56 -17.00 2.68 4.20
N ILE A 57 -16.88 1.34 4.27
CA ILE A 57 -16.99 0.44 3.10
C ILE A 57 -18.16 0.92 2.22
N PRO A 58 -17.94 1.24 0.93
CA PRO A 58 -18.99 1.77 0.07
C PRO A 58 -20.23 0.86 0.05
N ASP A 59 -21.43 1.45 0.09
CA ASP A 59 -22.69 0.71 0.27
C ASP A 59 -22.93 -0.36 -0.81
N PHE A 60 -22.39 -0.16 -2.01
CA PHE A 60 -22.46 -1.15 -3.09
C PHE A 60 -21.56 -2.38 -2.87
N PHE A 61 -20.72 -2.43 -1.83
CA PHE A 61 -20.06 -3.66 -1.37
C PHE A 61 -20.84 -4.36 -0.24
N THR A 62 -21.77 -3.66 0.43
CA THR A 62 -22.52 -4.19 1.58
C THR A 62 -23.97 -4.53 1.25
N ALA A 63 -24.51 -4.01 0.14
CA ALA A 63 -25.84 -4.33 -0.36
C ALA A 63 -25.89 -5.71 -1.04
N GLN A 64 -26.77 -6.60 -0.56
CA GLN A 64 -26.98 -7.93 -1.17
C GLN A 64 -27.55 -7.86 -2.59
N MET A 65 -28.39 -6.85 -2.86
CA MET A 65 -29.04 -6.63 -4.14
C MET A 65 -28.62 -5.25 -4.68
N ILE A 66 -28.50 -5.13 -6.00
CA ILE A 66 -28.20 -3.87 -6.69
C ILE A 66 -29.22 -3.61 -7.78
N ASN A 67 -29.71 -2.37 -7.85
CA ASN A 67 -30.58 -1.92 -8.92
C ASN A 67 -29.74 -1.37 -10.07
N VAL A 68 -29.91 -1.93 -11.26
CA VAL A 68 -29.19 -1.52 -12.48
C VAL A 68 -30.18 -1.11 -13.56
N THR A 69 -29.79 -0.13 -14.36
CA THR A 69 -30.47 0.18 -15.62
C THR A 69 -29.89 -0.71 -16.71
N ARG A 70 -30.72 -1.51 -17.35
CA ARG A 70 -30.29 -2.36 -18.47
C ARG A 70 -30.13 -1.54 -19.75
N PRO A 71 -29.36 -2.05 -20.74
CA PRO A 71 -29.22 -1.41 -22.05
C PRO A 71 -30.55 -1.17 -22.81
N ASN A 72 -31.62 -1.87 -22.42
CA ASN A 72 -32.98 -1.68 -22.93
C ASN A 72 -33.82 -0.62 -22.18
N GLY A 73 -33.18 0.15 -21.29
CA GLY A 73 -33.82 1.20 -20.48
C GLY A 73 -34.61 0.71 -19.25
N GLN A 74 -34.76 -0.60 -19.05
CA GLN A 74 -35.49 -1.14 -17.91
C GLN A 74 -34.65 -1.15 -16.64
N GLN A 75 -35.27 -0.77 -15.51
CA GLN A 75 -34.69 -0.98 -14.18
C GLN A 75 -34.83 -2.45 -13.81
N GLN A 76 -33.76 -3.04 -13.29
CA GLN A 76 -33.78 -4.40 -12.77
C GLN A 76 -32.95 -4.51 -11.48
N GLU A 77 -33.53 -5.21 -10.51
CA GLU A 77 -32.83 -5.65 -9.31
C GLU A 77 -32.10 -6.97 -9.59
N LEU A 78 -30.81 -7.02 -9.26
CA LEU A 78 -29.94 -8.17 -9.43
C LEU A 78 -29.23 -8.50 -8.11
N TRP A 79 -28.87 -9.77 -7.93
CA TRP A 79 -27.87 -10.12 -6.92
C TRP A 79 -26.60 -9.32 -7.19
N ASN A 80 -26.07 -8.67 -6.16
CA ASN A 80 -24.90 -7.84 -6.30
C ASN A 80 -23.63 -8.70 -6.38
N PRO A 81 -22.95 -8.78 -7.55
CA PRO A 81 -21.74 -9.58 -7.69
C PRO A 81 -20.55 -9.00 -6.90
N LEU A 82 -20.64 -7.75 -6.43
CA LEU A 82 -19.64 -7.10 -5.59
C LEU A 82 -19.85 -7.37 -4.09
N TYR A 83 -21.02 -7.89 -3.69
CA TYR A 83 -21.28 -8.31 -2.30
C TYR A 83 -20.61 -9.64 -1.99
N ALA A 84 -20.78 -10.63 -2.87
CA ALA A 84 -20.09 -11.91 -2.79
C ALA A 84 -20.06 -12.61 -4.15
N PHE A 85 -18.93 -13.27 -4.43
CA PHE A 85 -18.81 -14.22 -5.55
C PHE A 85 -18.94 -15.65 -5.02
N TYR A 86 -19.93 -16.39 -5.54
CA TYR A 86 -20.11 -17.80 -5.20
C TYR A 86 -19.39 -18.67 -6.21
N PHE A 87 -18.36 -19.39 -5.74
CA PHE A 87 -17.61 -20.34 -6.57
C PHE A 87 -18.42 -21.60 -6.87
N HIS A 88 -18.33 -22.07 -8.11
CA HIS A 88 -19.02 -23.27 -8.58
C HIS A 88 -18.04 -24.15 -9.40
N PRO A 89 -17.30 -25.10 -8.79
CA PRO A 89 -17.28 -25.46 -7.36
C PRO A 89 -16.34 -24.58 -6.53
N LEU A 90 -16.56 -24.54 -5.21
CA LEU A 90 -15.67 -23.89 -4.25
C LEU A 90 -14.38 -24.71 -4.06
N VAL A 91 -13.26 -24.17 -4.52
CA VAL A 91 -11.91 -24.63 -4.14
C VAL A 91 -11.41 -23.70 -3.02
N PRO A 92 -11.09 -24.20 -1.82
CA PRO A 92 -10.65 -23.35 -0.71
C PRO A 92 -9.33 -22.61 -1.03
N GLY A 93 -9.34 -21.28 -1.13
CA GLY A 93 -8.13 -20.43 -1.21
C GLY A 93 -8.04 -19.37 -2.33
N ASP A 94 -9.03 -19.25 -3.21
CA ASP A 94 -8.88 -18.54 -4.50
C ASP A 94 -9.14 -17.00 -4.50
N PHE A 95 -8.46 -16.23 -3.64
CA PHE A 95 -8.17 -14.78 -3.79
C PHE A 95 -9.13 -13.70 -3.22
N GLU A 96 -8.50 -12.68 -2.63
CA GLU A 96 -9.06 -11.45 -2.02
C GLU A 96 -8.72 -10.18 -2.87
N SER A 97 -9.62 -9.18 -2.87
CA SER A 97 -9.61 -7.93 -3.68
C SER A 97 -8.47 -6.91 -3.42
N LYS A 98 -7.52 -7.21 -2.53
CA LYS A 98 -6.45 -6.29 -2.05
C LYS A 98 -5.40 -5.94 -3.11
N VAL A 99 -5.30 -6.76 -4.14
CA VAL A 99 -4.25 -6.74 -5.16
C VAL A 99 -4.18 -5.38 -5.89
N ARG A 100 -5.30 -4.66 -6.08
CA ARG A 100 -5.36 -3.41 -6.87
C ARG A 100 -4.61 -2.23 -6.30
N ASN A 101 -4.74 -2.01 -5.00
CA ASN A 101 -4.03 -0.90 -4.39
C ASN A 101 -2.52 -1.18 -4.37
N VAL A 102 -2.12 -2.46 -4.33
CA VAL A 102 -0.70 -2.83 -4.45
C VAL A 102 -0.15 -2.46 -5.84
N ASP A 103 -0.96 -2.59 -6.90
CA ASP A 103 -0.58 -2.15 -8.25
C ASP A 103 -0.33 -0.63 -8.29
N ARG A 104 -1.31 0.17 -7.83
CA ARG A 104 -1.18 1.63 -7.74
C ARG A 104 0.03 2.08 -6.93
N LEU A 105 0.26 1.49 -5.76
CA LEU A 105 1.37 1.88 -4.89
C LEU A 105 2.74 1.64 -5.54
N TYR A 106 2.91 0.56 -6.28
CA TYR A 106 4.16 0.31 -7.01
C TYR A 106 4.31 1.24 -8.21
N ALA A 107 3.23 1.52 -8.95
CA ALA A 107 3.27 2.46 -10.07
C ALA A 107 3.71 3.86 -9.59
N ILE A 108 3.19 4.30 -8.43
CA ILE A 108 3.66 5.52 -7.76
C ILE A 108 5.13 5.41 -7.38
N TYR A 109 5.57 4.28 -6.79
CA TYR A 109 6.97 4.07 -6.42
C TYR A 109 7.91 4.15 -7.64
N GLN A 110 7.54 3.51 -8.76
CA GLN A 110 8.30 3.57 -10.02
C GLN A 110 8.36 5.00 -10.56
N ALA A 111 7.24 5.73 -10.53
CA ALA A 111 7.20 7.14 -10.92
C ALA A 111 8.11 8.02 -10.05
N GLN A 112 8.23 7.74 -8.75
CA GLN A 112 9.12 8.46 -7.84
C GLN A 112 10.60 8.07 -7.99
N HIS A 113 10.88 6.87 -8.48
CA HIS A 113 12.22 6.28 -8.57
C HIS A 113 12.51 5.71 -9.96
N PRO A 114 12.46 6.54 -11.03
CA PRO A 114 12.71 6.08 -12.40
C PRO A 114 14.14 5.54 -12.60
N ASP A 115 15.08 5.93 -11.74
CA ASP A 115 16.47 5.49 -11.74
C ASP A 115 16.69 4.13 -11.07
N ARG A 116 15.64 3.46 -10.58
CA ARG A 116 15.74 2.21 -9.81
C ARG A 116 15.03 1.04 -10.48
N PRO A 117 15.60 0.47 -11.55
CA PRO A 117 15.03 -0.70 -12.20
C PRO A 117 15.12 -1.94 -11.31
N LEU A 118 14.33 -2.97 -11.66
CA LEU A 118 14.33 -4.25 -10.96
C LEU A 118 15.74 -4.89 -10.98
N GLN A 119 16.36 -4.94 -9.81
CA GLN A 119 17.68 -5.55 -9.65
C GLN A 119 17.60 -7.08 -9.65
N PRO A 120 18.61 -7.77 -10.21
CA PRO A 120 18.72 -9.21 -10.08
C PRO A 120 18.68 -9.64 -8.60
N SER A 121 17.83 -10.61 -8.29
CA SER A 121 17.69 -11.11 -6.92
C SER A 121 17.47 -12.63 -6.92
N ASN A 122 18.02 -13.29 -5.89
CA ASN A 122 17.81 -14.70 -5.66
C ASN A 122 16.51 -14.88 -4.87
N ILE A 123 15.57 -15.69 -5.39
CA ILE A 123 14.26 -15.88 -4.74
C ILE A 123 14.31 -16.81 -3.52
N GLY A 124 15.44 -17.48 -3.27
CA GLY A 124 15.61 -18.46 -2.20
C GLY A 124 14.60 -19.59 -2.33
N GLN A 125 14.12 -20.10 -1.19
CA GLN A 125 13.11 -21.16 -1.14
C GLN A 125 11.67 -20.68 -1.46
N ASN A 126 11.54 -19.57 -2.21
CA ASN A 126 10.26 -18.98 -2.62
C ASN A 126 9.97 -19.23 -4.12
N GLY A 127 10.37 -20.40 -4.64
CA GLY A 127 9.99 -20.85 -5.98
C GLY A 127 8.48 -21.00 -6.15
N ASN A 128 8.04 -21.15 -7.40
CA ASN A 128 6.64 -21.34 -7.74
C ASN A 128 6.50 -22.40 -8.85
N VAL A 129 5.32 -22.51 -9.47
CA VAL A 129 5.05 -23.48 -10.54
C VAL A 129 6.03 -23.38 -11.73
N TRP A 130 6.61 -22.21 -11.97
CA TRP A 130 7.46 -21.92 -13.13
C TRP A 130 8.91 -21.59 -12.79
N LEU A 131 9.18 -21.16 -11.55
CA LEU A 131 10.51 -20.78 -11.07
C LEU A 131 10.96 -21.74 -9.99
N GLU A 132 12.12 -22.35 -10.17
CA GLU A 132 12.74 -23.21 -9.16
C GLU A 132 13.22 -22.40 -7.95
N ASN A 133 13.31 -23.07 -6.80
CA ASN A 133 13.97 -22.47 -5.63
C ASN A 133 15.40 -22.06 -5.98
N ASP A 134 15.84 -20.98 -5.33
CA ASP A 134 17.15 -20.36 -5.50
C ASP A 134 17.44 -19.81 -6.91
N ALA A 135 16.43 -19.74 -7.78
CA ALA A 135 16.53 -19.09 -9.08
C ALA A 135 16.81 -17.59 -8.92
N THR A 136 17.66 -17.05 -9.81
CA THR A 136 17.87 -15.60 -9.91
C THR A 136 16.86 -15.01 -10.88
N VAL A 137 16.08 -14.04 -10.42
CA VAL A 137 15.10 -13.30 -11.22
C VAL A 137 15.57 -11.86 -11.44
N ASN A 138 15.23 -11.28 -12.58
CA ASN A 138 15.60 -9.93 -12.98
C ASN A 138 14.56 -9.33 -13.94
N GLY A 139 14.81 -8.11 -14.43
CA GLY A 139 13.94 -7.39 -15.37
C GLY A 139 13.55 -8.13 -16.65
N ASN A 140 14.32 -9.14 -17.07
CA ASN A 140 14.08 -9.91 -18.30
C ASN A 140 13.54 -11.33 -18.03
N THR A 141 13.23 -11.67 -16.78
CA THR A 141 12.69 -12.98 -16.45
C THR A 141 11.28 -13.13 -17.00
N SER A 142 11.04 -14.18 -17.80
CA SER A 142 9.71 -14.46 -18.36
C SER A 142 8.65 -14.60 -17.26
N LEU A 143 7.57 -13.84 -17.37
CA LEU A 143 6.43 -13.88 -16.47
C LEU A 143 5.43 -14.89 -16.98
N LEU A 144 5.77 -16.17 -16.82
CA LEU A 144 4.86 -17.25 -17.19
C LEU A 144 3.60 -17.23 -16.30
N PRO A 145 2.42 -17.57 -16.86
CA PRO A 145 2.17 -18.00 -18.24
C PRO A 145 1.78 -16.85 -19.21
N PHE A 146 2.05 -15.59 -18.85
CA PHE A 146 1.51 -14.42 -19.52
C PHE A 146 2.19 -14.14 -20.87
N ARG A 147 1.43 -14.24 -21.95
CA ARG A 147 1.95 -14.12 -23.32
C ARG A 147 1.66 -12.76 -23.96
N LYS A 148 2.56 -12.31 -24.81
CA LYS A 148 2.36 -11.16 -25.70
C LYS A 148 1.56 -11.60 -26.92
N ALA A 149 0.73 -10.69 -27.46
CA ALA A 149 -0.01 -10.93 -28.71
C ALA A 149 0.94 -11.18 -29.91
N SER A 150 2.11 -10.53 -29.90
CA SER A 150 3.18 -10.72 -30.88
C SER A 150 3.98 -12.02 -30.73
N GLY A 151 3.70 -12.82 -29.69
CA GLY A 151 4.44 -14.03 -29.34
C GLY A 151 5.48 -13.81 -28.23
N GLY A 152 5.88 -14.90 -27.58
CA GLY A 152 6.73 -14.85 -26.39
C GLY A 152 5.95 -14.52 -25.10
N PHE A 153 6.69 -14.40 -24.00
CA PHE A 153 6.14 -14.05 -22.68
C PHE A 153 6.45 -12.59 -22.34
N TRP A 154 5.61 -11.98 -21.52
CA TRP A 154 5.90 -10.70 -20.89
C TRP A 154 7.09 -10.84 -19.92
N THR A 155 7.82 -9.75 -19.72
CA THR A 155 8.91 -9.63 -18.73
C THR A 155 8.64 -8.43 -17.82
N PRO A 156 9.24 -8.32 -16.62
CA PRO A 156 9.07 -7.14 -15.78
C PRO A 156 9.41 -5.82 -16.50
N ASN A 157 10.44 -5.82 -17.34
CA ASN A 157 10.82 -4.64 -18.15
C ASN A 157 9.77 -4.31 -19.22
N ASP A 158 9.13 -5.32 -19.83
CA ASP A 158 8.04 -5.07 -20.80
C ASP A 158 6.81 -4.40 -20.15
N VAL A 159 6.70 -4.40 -18.81
CA VAL A 159 5.51 -3.94 -18.08
C VAL A 159 5.82 -2.89 -17.03
N GLU A 160 6.98 -2.26 -17.15
CA GLU A 160 7.41 -1.23 -16.22
C GLU A 160 6.40 -0.08 -16.16
N MET A 161 5.83 0.27 -17.31
CA MET A 161 4.80 1.30 -17.46
C MET A 161 3.42 0.66 -17.65
N THR A 162 2.46 1.05 -16.80
CA THR A 162 1.07 0.58 -16.85
C THR A 162 0.37 0.91 -18.17
N GLU A 163 0.81 1.98 -18.83
CA GLU A 163 0.33 2.49 -20.10
C GLU A 163 0.49 1.47 -21.24
N THR A 164 1.45 0.55 -21.12
CA THR A 164 1.61 -0.61 -22.00
C THR A 164 0.31 -1.41 -22.15
N PHE A 165 -0.54 -1.39 -21.11
CA PHE A 165 -1.83 -2.08 -21.06
C PHE A 165 -3.03 -1.13 -21.18
N GLY A 166 -2.82 0.13 -21.56
CA GLY A 166 -3.90 1.11 -21.80
C GLY A 166 -4.56 1.65 -20.52
N TYR A 167 -3.86 1.58 -19.38
CA TYR A 167 -4.28 2.22 -18.13
C TYR A 167 -3.12 2.96 -17.46
N ALA A 168 -3.47 3.91 -16.61
CA ALA A 168 -2.58 4.61 -15.71
C ALA A 168 -3.40 5.08 -14.49
N TYR A 169 -2.71 5.46 -13.42
CA TYR A 169 -3.35 6.10 -12.28
C TYR A 169 -3.30 7.62 -12.43
N PRO A 170 -4.23 8.37 -11.80
CA PRO A 170 -4.18 9.84 -11.82
C PRO A 170 -2.82 10.41 -11.39
N GLU A 171 -2.13 9.72 -10.47
CA GLU A 171 -0.82 10.13 -9.98
C GLU A 171 0.33 9.85 -10.96
N THR A 172 0.18 8.85 -11.83
CA THR A 172 1.25 8.32 -12.68
C THR A 172 1.05 8.57 -14.17
N PHE A 173 -0.13 9.04 -14.59
CA PHE A 173 -0.45 9.29 -16.00
C PHE A 173 0.35 10.47 -16.57
N LYS A 174 1.24 10.23 -17.54
CA LYS A 174 1.92 11.30 -18.28
C LYS A 174 0.89 12.15 -19.05
N ALA A 175 0.67 13.40 -18.61
CA ALA A 175 -0.22 14.30 -19.33
C ALA A 175 0.40 14.60 -20.70
N ALA A 176 -0.39 14.50 -21.78
CA ALA A 176 0.08 14.97 -23.08
C ALA A 176 0.37 16.49 -23.00
N PRO A 177 1.41 17.00 -23.69
CA PRO A 177 1.88 18.39 -23.56
C PRO A 177 0.82 19.50 -23.77
N HIS A 178 -0.36 19.18 -24.31
CA HIS A 178 -1.38 20.18 -24.67
C HIS A 178 -2.66 20.15 -23.81
N MET A 179 -2.72 19.40 -22.71
CA MET A 179 -3.98 19.26 -21.95
C MET A 179 -4.14 20.25 -20.78
N ASN A 180 -3.17 21.16 -20.57
CA ASN A 180 -3.27 22.25 -19.59
C ASN A 180 -3.59 23.64 -20.21
N GLU A 181 -3.84 23.71 -21.52
CA GLU A 181 -4.07 24.96 -22.27
C GLU A 181 -5.47 25.02 -22.90
N TYR A 182 -6.50 24.55 -22.19
CA TYR A 182 -7.90 24.70 -22.64
C TYR A 182 -8.85 25.23 -21.55
N VAL A 183 -8.33 25.75 -20.43
CA VAL A 183 -9.17 26.28 -19.33
C VAL A 183 -9.08 27.80 -19.17
N ASN A 184 -8.19 28.51 -19.86
CA ASN A 184 -8.18 29.97 -19.87
C ASN A 184 -8.02 30.51 -21.29
N GLU A 185 -8.78 31.57 -21.59
CA GLU A 185 -8.75 32.41 -22.80
C GLU A 185 -9.47 31.88 -24.05
N HIS A 186 -10.76 32.24 -24.12
CA HIS A 186 -11.41 32.58 -25.38
C HIS A 186 -11.42 34.11 -25.47
N GLU A 187 -10.39 34.71 -26.05
CA GLU A 187 -10.44 36.05 -26.64
C GLU A 187 -9.19 36.30 -27.51
N GLY A 188 -9.38 36.42 -28.83
CA GLY A 188 -8.57 37.28 -29.71
C GLY A 188 -7.34 36.69 -30.43
N GLU A 189 -7.55 36.42 -31.72
CA GLU A 189 -6.72 36.81 -32.89
C GLU A 189 -5.20 36.49 -32.98
N ASP A 190 -4.89 35.79 -34.09
CA ASP A 190 -3.75 35.89 -35.03
C ASP A 190 -2.28 35.76 -34.54
N GLU A 191 -1.55 34.77 -35.10
CA GLU A 191 -0.14 34.79 -35.57
C GLU A 191 0.29 33.34 -35.97
N GLU A 192 0.50 33.04 -37.26
CA GLU A 192 1.77 33.01 -38.02
C GLU A 192 2.94 32.23 -37.37
N ASP A 193 3.24 31.08 -37.99
CA ASP A 193 4.49 30.30 -38.08
C ASP A 193 5.60 30.50 -37.03
N GLU A 194 5.88 29.46 -36.22
CA GLU A 194 7.25 29.16 -35.75
C GLU A 194 7.43 27.63 -35.56
N GLU A 195 8.22 27.05 -36.46
CA GLU A 195 8.62 25.64 -36.50
C GLU A 195 9.92 25.49 -35.69
N ASP A 196 9.83 25.51 -34.36
CA ASP A 196 10.99 25.29 -33.48
C ASP A 196 10.99 23.89 -32.88
N ALA A 197 12.00 23.12 -33.27
CA ALA A 197 12.36 21.82 -32.72
C ALA A 197 12.92 21.99 -31.29
N TRP A 198 12.27 21.37 -30.31
CA TRP A 198 12.76 21.31 -28.93
C TRP A 198 13.16 19.87 -28.59
N GLU A 199 14.37 19.73 -28.06
CA GLU A 199 15.01 18.46 -27.69
C GLU A 199 14.29 17.79 -26.49
N ASP A 200 13.90 16.52 -26.65
CA ASP A 200 13.17 15.68 -25.70
C ASP A 200 14.03 15.22 -24.48
N GLU A 201 14.49 16.13 -23.61
CA GLU A 201 15.21 15.74 -22.37
C GLU A 201 14.57 16.17 -21.03
N GLU A 202 13.36 16.73 -21.01
CA GLU A 202 12.73 17.25 -19.77
C GLU A 202 11.38 16.62 -19.35
N GLU A 203 11.08 15.34 -19.68
CA GLU A 203 9.78 14.73 -19.30
C GLU A 203 9.75 13.97 -17.96
N ASP A 204 10.86 13.35 -17.53
CA ASP A 204 10.83 12.43 -16.37
C ASP A 204 10.85 13.15 -15.01
N TRP A 205 11.32 14.41 -14.95
CA TRP A 205 11.38 15.16 -13.69
C TRP A 205 10.01 15.64 -13.21
N ASP A 206 9.06 15.90 -14.12
CA ASP A 206 7.69 16.28 -13.78
C ASP A 206 6.92 15.09 -13.17
N LEU A 207 7.12 13.87 -13.69
CA LEU A 207 6.41 12.68 -13.20
C LEU A 207 6.77 12.34 -11.74
N SER A 208 8.06 12.35 -11.39
CA SER A 208 8.51 12.06 -10.02
C SER A 208 8.04 13.13 -9.02
N ALA A 209 8.11 14.40 -9.43
CA ALA A 209 7.61 15.51 -8.63
C ALA A 209 6.09 15.42 -8.40
N ARG A 210 5.31 15.14 -9.45
CA ARG A 210 3.86 15.02 -9.37
C ARG A 210 3.40 13.81 -8.57
N ALA A 211 4.07 12.66 -8.73
CA ALA A 211 3.82 11.47 -7.92
C ALA A 211 4.08 11.78 -6.44
N SER A 212 5.19 12.47 -6.14
CA SER A 212 5.53 12.89 -4.77
C SER A 212 4.52 13.88 -4.17
N ALA A 213 4.05 14.84 -4.96
CA ALA A 213 3.01 15.77 -4.53
C ALA A 213 1.69 15.07 -4.24
N SER A 214 1.31 14.11 -5.09
CA SER A 214 0.10 13.30 -4.89
C SER A 214 0.20 12.49 -3.59
N VAL A 215 1.33 11.83 -3.33
CA VAL A 215 1.57 11.10 -2.08
C VAL A 215 1.47 12.04 -0.87
N ALA A 216 2.07 13.23 -0.96
CA ALA A 216 2.02 14.21 0.12
C ALA A 216 0.57 14.64 0.43
N ARG A 217 -0.22 14.95 -0.61
CA ARG A 217 -1.62 15.37 -0.50
C ARG A 217 -2.54 14.28 0.03
N LEU A 218 -2.30 13.02 -0.32
CA LEU A 218 -3.17 11.91 0.08
C LEU A 218 -2.86 11.41 1.49
N TYR A 219 -1.58 11.24 1.83
CA TYR A 219 -1.19 10.48 3.03
C TYR A 219 -0.63 11.34 4.16
N SER A 220 -0.20 12.58 3.89
CA SER A 220 0.33 13.47 4.94
C SER A 220 -0.72 14.29 5.72
N PRO A 221 -1.94 14.62 5.23
CA PRO A 221 -2.82 15.55 5.92
C PRO A 221 -3.20 15.11 7.34
N SER A 222 -3.54 13.84 7.55
CA SER A 222 -3.93 13.33 8.87
C SER A 222 -2.82 13.52 9.90
N ALA A 223 -1.60 13.07 9.56
CA ALA A 223 -0.42 13.24 10.42
C ALA A 223 -0.08 14.73 10.64
N ARG A 224 -0.08 15.54 9.58
CA ARG A 224 0.16 16.99 9.66
C ARG A 224 -0.85 17.66 10.60
N ASN A 225 -2.13 17.38 10.44
CA ASN A 225 -3.20 17.94 11.25
C ASN A 225 -3.03 17.57 12.73
N MET A 226 -2.78 16.29 13.04
CA MET A 226 -2.55 15.84 14.42
C MET A 226 -1.33 16.52 15.05
N LEU A 227 -0.23 16.65 14.30
CA LEU A 227 1.02 17.22 14.78
C LEU A 227 0.94 18.75 14.95
N THR A 228 0.19 19.45 14.10
CA THR A 228 0.03 20.91 14.20
C THR A 228 -1.12 21.35 15.12
N ALA A 229 -1.97 20.43 15.56
CA ALA A 229 -3.16 20.74 16.37
C ALA A 229 -2.83 21.28 17.78
N ASN A 230 -1.59 21.14 18.27
CA ASN A 230 -1.15 21.56 19.62
C ASN A 230 -2.20 21.22 20.70
N PRO A 231 -2.42 19.91 20.98
CA PRO A 231 -3.51 19.48 21.83
C PRO A 231 -3.42 20.09 23.24
N ALA A 232 -4.55 20.55 23.76
CA ALA A 232 -4.68 20.99 25.14
C ALA A 232 -4.84 19.76 26.05
N THR A 233 -3.93 19.61 27.01
CA THR A 233 -3.99 18.58 28.05
C THR A 233 -4.29 19.23 29.41
N ALA A 234 -4.55 18.42 30.44
CA ALA A 234 -4.74 18.90 31.81
C ALA A 234 -3.52 19.70 32.34
N GLY A 235 -2.33 19.51 31.76
CA GLY A 235 -1.10 20.25 32.08
C GLY A 235 -0.83 21.47 31.20
N GLY A 236 -1.72 21.81 30.25
CA GLY A 236 -1.55 22.92 29.30
C GLY A 236 -1.42 22.45 27.84
N THR A 237 -1.09 23.37 26.95
CA THR A 237 -0.92 23.09 25.51
C THR A 237 0.41 22.38 25.27
N VAL A 238 0.38 21.20 24.65
CA VAL A 238 1.60 20.46 24.30
C VAL A 238 2.07 20.89 22.92
N GLN A 239 3.29 21.43 22.85
CA GLN A 239 3.93 21.74 21.58
C GLN A 239 4.58 20.48 21.01
N LEU A 240 3.94 19.89 20.00
CA LEU A 240 4.38 18.63 19.37
C LEU A 240 5.43 18.84 18.28
N VAL A 241 5.47 20.04 17.69
CA VAL A 241 6.34 20.40 16.57
C VAL A 241 7.09 21.68 16.92
N THR A 242 8.41 21.66 16.76
CA THR A 242 9.28 22.83 16.92
C THR A 242 10.01 23.08 15.61
N ASN A 243 9.83 24.28 15.02
CA ASN A 243 10.40 24.64 13.71
C ASN A 243 10.11 23.58 12.62
N GLY A 244 8.85 23.12 12.54
CA GLY A 244 8.43 22.07 11.60
C GLY A 244 8.98 20.68 11.90
N THR A 245 9.73 20.48 12.99
CA THR A 245 10.39 19.20 13.30
C THR A 245 9.70 18.49 14.46
N PHE A 246 9.59 17.16 14.37
CA PHE A 246 9.10 16.27 15.43
C PHE A 246 9.94 14.99 15.51
N THR A 247 9.72 14.19 16.56
CA THR A 247 10.32 12.86 16.70
C THR A 247 9.30 11.82 16.26
N ASP A 248 9.60 11.10 15.17
CA ASP A 248 8.82 9.96 14.71
C ASP A 248 9.29 8.69 15.43
N TRP A 249 8.36 7.84 15.84
CA TRP A 249 8.62 6.61 16.57
C TRP A 249 8.06 5.41 15.81
N ALA A 250 8.82 4.33 15.77
CA ALA A 250 8.42 3.09 15.11
C ALA A 250 8.96 1.85 15.82
N ILE A 251 8.35 0.71 15.53
CA ILE A 251 8.89 -0.61 15.86
C ILE A 251 9.52 -1.16 14.59
N ALA A 252 10.84 -1.29 14.58
CA ALA A 252 11.57 -2.04 13.57
C ALA A 252 11.50 -3.53 13.92
N THR A 253 11.06 -4.35 12.97
CA THR A 253 10.97 -5.79 13.14
C THR A 253 11.90 -6.52 12.18
N GLU A 254 12.47 -7.62 12.63
CA GLU A 254 13.25 -8.53 11.82
C GLU A 254 12.87 -9.98 12.13
N ALA A 255 12.85 -10.84 11.12
CA ALA A 255 12.58 -12.27 11.27
C ALA A 255 13.50 -13.11 10.40
N LEU A 256 14.04 -14.18 10.97
CA LEU A 256 14.68 -15.25 10.20
C LEU A 256 13.60 -16.09 9.53
N ALA A 257 13.50 -15.96 8.20
CA ALA A 257 12.37 -16.49 7.44
C ALA A 257 12.15 -17.99 7.69
N HIS A 258 13.23 -18.78 7.74
CA HIS A 258 13.19 -20.25 7.75
C HIS A 258 12.85 -20.87 9.12
N GLU A 259 12.95 -20.12 10.21
CA GLU A 259 12.68 -20.63 11.57
C GLU A 259 11.27 -20.32 12.06
N LEU A 260 10.48 -19.58 11.28
CA LEU A 260 9.09 -19.23 11.59
C LEU A 260 8.07 -20.03 10.78
N PRO A 261 6.83 -20.20 11.32
CA PRO A 261 5.71 -20.76 10.57
C PRO A 261 5.47 -20.02 9.24
N SER A 262 4.89 -20.72 8.27
CA SER A 262 4.61 -20.14 6.94
C SER A 262 3.68 -18.92 7.02
N THR A 263 2.69 -18.95 7.93
CA THR A 263 1.82 -17.81 8.21
C THR A 263 1.86 -17.47 9.70
N PHE A 264 2.13 -16.20 10.01
CA PHE A 264 2.08 -15.65 11.36
C PHE A 264 1.66 -14.18 11.37
N ILE A 265 1.12 -13.74 12.50
CA ILE A 265 0.70 -12.36 12.75
C ILE A 265 1.34 -11.89 14.05
N VAL A 266 2.15 -10.84 14.00
CA VAL A 266 2.62 -10.13 15.20
C VAL A 266 1.71 -8.94 15.42
N ARG A 267 0.99 -8.91 16.54
CA ARG A 267 0.14 -7.78 16.93
C ARG A 267 0.79 -7.02 18.07
N PHE A 268 0.99 -5.72 17.90
CA PHE A 268 1.56 -4.82 18.91
C PHE A 268 0.44 -4.06 19.61
N LEU A 269 0.54 -3.92 20.93
CA LEU A 269 -0.48 -3.28 21.74
C LEU A 269 0.14 -2.39 22.83
N LEU A 270 -0.54 -1.29 23.16
CA LEU A 270 -0.33 -0.54 24.39
C LEU A 270 -1.30 -1.06 25.46
N THR A 271 -0.77 -1.61 26.55
CA THR A 271 -1.58 -2.08 27.67
C THR A 271 -2.22 -0.91 28.42
N GLY A 272 -3.41 -1.15 28.98
CA GLY A 272 -4.04 -0.18 29.87
C GLY A 272 -3.36 -0.13 31.25
N ASP A 273 -3.79 0.80 32.09
CA ASP A 273 -3.21 0.99 33.43
C ASP A 273 -3.69 -0.09 34.40
N PHE A 274 -4.90 -0.60 34.17
CA PHE A 274 -5.48 -1.70 34.92
C PHE A 274 -5.75 -2.91 34.02
N SER A 275 -5.80 -4.11 34.59
CA SER A 275 -6.11 -5.34 33.85
C SER A 275 -7.51 -5.34 33.22
N SER A 276 -8.41 -4.48 33.71
CA SER A 276 -9.75 -4.25 33.16
C SER A 276 -9.77 -3.29 31.99
N ASP A 277 -8.71 -2.49 31.80
CA ASP A 277 -8.67 -1.48 30.77
C ASP A 277 -8.41 -2.14 29.40
N PRO A 278 -9.08 -1.67 28.34
CA PRO A 278 -8.82 -2.16 27.00
C PRO A 278 -7.39 -1.82 26.58
N SER A 279 -6.70 -2.80 25.98
CA SER A 279 -5.43 -2.54 25.30
C SER A 279 -5.72 -1.85 23.96
N VAL A 280 -4.83 -0.93 23.56
CA VAL A 280 -4.92 -0.24 22.27
C VAL A 280 -4.07 -0.99 21.26
N ASP A 281 -4.66 -1.41 20.13
CA ASP A 281 -3.93 -1.98 19.00
C ASP A 281 -3.17 -0.86 18.29
N VAL A 282 -1.84 -0.98 18.19
CA VAL A 282 -1.00 0.02 17.50
C VAL A 282 -0.58 -0.42 16.11
N GLY A 283 -0.82 -1.68 15.75
CA GLY A 283 -0.46 -2.20 14.44
C GLY A 283 -0.08 -3.67 14.47
N SER A 284 -0.03 -4.26 13.29
CA SER A 284 0.30 -5.68 13.12
C SER A 284 1.21 -5.92 11.93
N TRP A 285 2.16 -6.84 12.09
CA TRP A 285 2.95 -7.40 11.01
C TRP A 285 2.41 -8.78 10.65
N VAL A 286 2.00 -8.95 9.39
CA VAL A 286 1.47 -10.20 8.86
C VAL A 286 2.45 -10.77 7.86
N ASN A 287 2.85 -12.02 8.06
CA ASN A 287 3.45 -12.85 7.03
C ASN A 287 2.43 -13.91 6.61
N ALA A 288 2.04 -13.91 5.35
CA ALA A 288 1.04 -14.84 4.81
C ALA A 288 1.66 -15.67 3.69
N MET A 289 2.12 -16.89 4.03
CA MET A 289 2.60 -17.86 3.05
C MET A 289 1.80 -19.17 3.14
N PRO A 290 1.42 -19.76 1.98
CA PRO A 290 0.69 -21.02 1.95
C PRO A 290 1.51 -22.15 2.58
N GLN A 291 0.83 -23.10 3.22
CA GLN A 291 1.46 -24.19 3.99
C GLN A 291 2.33 -25.12 3.14
N SER A 292 2.07 -25.25 1.83
CA SER A 292 2.90 -26.04 0.91
C SER A 292 4.35 -25.56 0.80
N HIS A 293 4.64 -24.30 1.14
CA HIS A 293 6.02 -23.80 1.25
C HIS A 293 6.79 -24.40 2.44
N GLU A 294 6.11 -24.86 3.49
CA GLU A 294 6.76 -25.39 4.71
C GLU A 294 7.41 -26.76 4.46
N GLU A 295 6.81 -27.61 3.63
CA GLU A 295 7.38 -28.91 3.26
C GLU A 295 8.61 -28.79 2.35
N MET A 296 8.64 -27.77 1.49
CA MET A 296 9.78 -27.50 0.58
C MET A 296 10.99 -26.88 1.29
N ARG A 297 10.78 -26.12 2.37
CA ARG A 297 11.85 -25.49 3.18
C ARG A 297 12.83 -26.47 3.82
N LYS A 298 12.47 -27.75 3.97
CA LYS A 298 13.32 -28.77 4.64
C LYS A 298 14.56 -29.19 3.83
N ARG A 299 14.78 -28.64 2.63
CA ARG A 299 15.99 -28.91 1.83
C ARG A 299 16.90 -27.67 1.82
N THR A 300 17.91 -27.73 2.69
CA THR A 300 19.19 -27.00 2.68
C THR A 300 19.17 -25.58 2.07
N ALA A 301 18.75 -24.58 2.85
CA ALA A 301 18.99 -23.18 2.48
C ALA A 301 20.47 -22.83 2.69
N THR A 302 21.13 -22.31 1.65
CA THR A 302 22.50 -21.75 1.71
C THR A 302 22.52 -20.24 1.95
N THR A 303 21.36 -19.59 1.95
CA THR A 303 21.22 -18.13 2.13
C THR A 303 20.17 -17.81 3.19
N GLU A 304 20.57 -17.09 4.25
CA GLU A 304 19.68 -16.60 5.30
C GLU A 304 18.83 -15.45 4.75
N GLN A 305 17.54 -15.69 4.51
CA GLN A 305 16.59 -14.62 4.20
C GLN A 305 16.02 -14.03 5.50
N THR A 306 16.14 -12.72 5.63
CA THR A 306 15.56 -11.93 6.73
C THR A 306 14.37 -11.14 6.23
N TYR A 307 13.22 -11.24 6.87
CA TYR A 307 12.10 -10.33 6.63
C TYR A 307 12.21 -9.13 7.55
N LYS A 308 11.97 -7.93 7.01
CA LYS A 308 11.97 -6.68 7.78
C LYS A 308 10.65 -5.94 7.60
N SER A 309 10.16 -5.32 8.67
CA SER A 309 8.98 -4.47 8.65
C SER A 309 9.16 -3.30 9.64
N SER A 310 8.35 -2.26 9.47
CA SER A 310 8.29 -1.11 10.36
C SER A 310 6.83 -0.80 10.67
N ILE A 311 6.52 -0.63 11.96
CA ILE A 311 5.18 -0.26 12.44
C ILE A 311 5.30 1.12 13.08
N SER A 312 4.60 2.12 12.54
CA SER A 312 4.58 3.47 13.13
C SER A 312 3.87 3.45 14.49
N LEU A 313 4.48 4.08 15.48
CA LEU A 313 3.90 4.32 16.81
C LEU A 313 3.40 5.74 16.98
N THR A 314 3.83 6.67 16.13
CA THR A 314 3.62 8.11 16.32
C THR A 314 2.14 8.47 16.44
N SER A 315 1.26 7.96 15.59
CA SER A 315 -0.19 8.24 15.67
C SER A 315 -0.79 7.78 16.99
N SER A 316 -0.47 6.55 17.41
CA SER A 316 -0.93 6.01 18.70
C SER A 316 -0.38 6.80 19.89
N LEU A 317 0.89 7.22 19.86
CA LEU A 317 1.48 8.06 20.90
C LEU A 317 0.82 9.44 20.97
N LEU A 318 0.49 10.03 19.82
CA LEU A 318 -0.27 11.29 19.76
C LEU A 318 -1.66 11.15 20.39
N ASP A 319 -2.34 10.02 20.18
CA ASP A 319 -3.61 9.73 20.86
C ASP A 319 -3.43 9.61 22.38
N GLN A 320 -2.33 9.03 22.86
CA GLN A 320 -2.01 8.97 24.29
C GLN A 320 -1.71 10.36 24.87
N ILE A 321 -1.05 11.25 24.12
CA ILE A 321 -0.83 12.64 24.51
C ILE A 321 -2.15 13.38 24.62
N LYS A 322 -3.02 13.24 23.61
CA LYS A 322 -4.36 13.84 23.62
C LYS A 322 -5.22 13.32 24.78
N ALA A 323 -5.05 12.06 25.17
CA ALA A 323 -5.68 11.46 26.34
C ALA A 323 -5.05 11.88 27.69
N GLY A 324 -3.95 12.65 27.67
CA GLY A 324 -3.23 13.08 28.87
C GLY A 324 -2.42 11.97 29.56
N LYS A 325 -2.18 10.85 28.87
CA LYS A 325 -1.43 9.69 29.37
C LYS A 325 0.07 9.76 29.07
N LEU A 326 0.46 10.62 28.13
CA LEU A 326 1.84 10.85 27.73
C LEU A 326 2.07 12.36 27.61
N GLU A 327 3.22 12.84 28.07
CA GLU A 327 3.50 14.29 28.12
C GLU A 327 3.97 14.85 26.78
N SER A 328 4.82 14.12 26.06
CA SER A 328 5.41 14.59 24.80
C SER A 328 5.92 13.44 23.93
N LEU A 329 6.48 13.77 22.76
CA LEU A 329 7.20 12.84 21.88
C LEU A 329 8.71 12.77 22.18
N ASP A 330 9.18 13.39 23.26
CA ASP A 330 10.59 13.31 23.67
C ASP A 330 10.91 11.94 24.28
N ALA A 331 12.14 11.46 24.03
CA ALA A 331 12.58 10.16 24.51
C ALA A 331 12.47 10.00 26.04
N LYS A 332 12.65 11.07 26.81
CA LYS A 332 12.49 11.06 28.28
C LYS A 332 11.09 10.66 28.74
N ASP A 333 10.06 10.87 27.92
CA ASP A 333 8.67 10.59 28.25
C ASP A 333 8.21 9.32 27.53
N VAL A 334 8.60 9.15 26.25
CA VAL A 334 8.20 8.01 25.41
C VAL A 334 8.89 6.70 25.83
N VAL A 335 10.19 6.72 26.14
CA VAL A 335 10.94 5.50 26.48
C VAL A 335 10.38 4.84 27.74
N PRO A 336 10.19 5.54 28.88
CA PRO A 336 9.57 4.93 30.06
C PRO A 336 8.15 4.45 29.78
N TYR A 337 7.35 5.23 29.04
CA TYR A 337 5.98 4.88 28.69
C TYR A 337 5.90 3.59 27.89
N LEU A 338 6.67 3.46 26.80
CA LEU A 338 6.68 2.25 25.98
C LEU A 338 7.30 1.06 26.71
N THR A 339 8.28 1.29 27.60
CA THR A 339 8.85 0.21 28.41
C THR A 339 7.77 -0.45 29.28
N ASP A 340 6.90 0.35 29.88
CA ASP A 340 5.76 -0.12 30.69
C ASP A 340 4.61 -0.69 29.84
N LYS A 341 4.20 0.04 28.78
CA LYS A 341 2.95 -0.23 28.06
C LYS A 341 3.08 -1.11 26.83
N LEU A 342 4.22 -1.11 26.14
CA LEU A 342 4.34 -1.83 24.88
C LEU A 342 4.40 -3.33 25.13
N SER A 343 3.47 -4.05 24.52
CA SER A 343 3.37 -5.50 24.53
C SER A 343 3.08 -6.02 23.13
N TRP A 344 3.33 -7.31 22.90
CA TRP A 344 3.00 -7.94 21.63
C TRP A 344 2.56 -9.38 21.83
N ARG A 345 1.82 -9.87 20.83
CA ARG A 345 1.43 -11.28 20.72
C ARG A 345 1.74 -11.76 19.32
N VAL A 346 2.27 -12.97 19.22
CA VAL A 346 2.52 -13.62 17.94
C VAL A 346 1.52 -14.74 17.78
N LEU A 347 0.75 -14.71 16.70
CA LEU A 347 -0.27 -15.68 16.38
C LEU A 347 0.17 -16.47 15.14
N LYS A 348 -0.15 -17.76 15.09
CA LYS A 348 -0.01 -18.59 13.90
C LYS A 348 -1.17 -18.34 12.94
N GLY A 349 -1.08 -18.87 11.72
CA GLY A 349 -2.17 -18.79 10.72
C GLY A 349 -3.51 -19.38 11.16
N ASP A 350 -3.52 -20.27 12.16
CA ASP A 350 -4.75 -20.83 12.76
C ASP A 350 -5.32 -19.96 13.91
N GLY A 351 -4.70 -18.81 14.19
CA GLY A 351 -5.09 -17.89 15.26
C GLY A 351 -4.57 -18.26 16.66
N THR A 352 -3.85 -19.37 16.82
CA THR A 352 -3.28 -19.76 18.12
C THR A 352 -2.00 -18.97 18.44
N SER A 353 -1.74 -18.72 19.73
CA SER A 353 -0.53 -18.00 20.15
C SER A 353 0.73 -18.85 19.97
N LEU A 354 1.78 -18.23 19.41
CA LEU A 354 3.13 -18.79 19.40
C LEU A 354 3.77 -18.57 20.78
N PRO A 355 4.27 -19.63 21.45
CA PRO A 355 4.90 -19.51 22.77
C PRO A 355 6.16 -18.62 22.74
N GLN A 356 6.44 -17.93 23.85
CA GLN A 356 7.61 -17.06 24.00
C GLN A 356 8.96 -17.73 23.66
N LYS A 357 9.11 -19.01 23.99
CA LYS A 357 10.32 -19.79 23.66
C LYS A 357 10.58 -19.94 22.16
N ASP A 358 9.54 -19.82 21.34
CA ASP A 358 9.59 -20.02 19.89
C ASP A 358 9.70 -18.65 19.16
N LEU A 359 9.88 -17.55 19.91
CA LEU A 359 10.06 -16.18 19.37
C LEU A 359 11.52 -15.79 19.17
N GLY A 360 12.48 -16.67 19.46
CA GLY A 360 13.91 -16.43 19.22
C GLY A 360 14.27 -15.96 17.79
N PRO A 361 13.56 -16.41 16.73
CA PRO A 361 13.82 -15.95 15.37
C PRO A 361 13.30 -14.54 15.05
N LEU A 362 12.55 -13.91 15.96
CA LEU A 362 11.96 -12.58 15.82
C LEU A 362 12.73 -11.56 16.64
N THR A 363 12.97 -10.40 16.04
CA THR A 363 13.59 -9.25 16.70
C THR A 363 12.66 -8.04 16.59
N PHE A 364 12.41 -7.39 17.72
CA PHE A 364 11.61 -6.17 17.84
C PHE A 364 12.44 -5.09 18.53
N GLU A 365 12.68 -4.00 17.82
CA GLU A 365 13.46 -2.86 18.29
C GLU A 365 12.63 -1.59 18.16
N VAL A 366 12.54 -0.79 19.22
CA VAL A 366 11.94 0.54 19.12
C VAL A 366 12.98 1.51 18.62
N VAL A 367 12.62 2.28 17.60
CA VAL A 367 13.48 3.26 16.97
C VAL A 367 12.78 4.61 16.89
N SER A 368 13.56 5.67 16.86
CA SER A 368 13.06 7.02 16.61
C SER A 368 13.91 7.75 15.59
N THR A 369 13.26 8.59 14.79
CA THR A 369 13.91 9.40 13.75
C THR A 369 13.40 10.83 13.81
N LYS A 370 14.27 11.82 13.56
CA LYS A 370 13.81 13.20 13.40
C LYS A 370 13.14 13.37 12.05
N ALA A 371 11.93 13.91 12.06
CA ALA A 371 11.13 14.16 10.86
C ALA A 371 10.81 15.66 10.76
N HIS A 372 10.84 16.19 9.54
CA HIS A 372 10.53 17.58 9.24
C HIS A 372 9.34 17.66 8.31
N ILE A 373 8.35 18.45 8.72
CA ILE A 373 7.13 18.79 8.00
C ILE A 373 7.42 20.04 7.16
N PRO A 374 7.53 19.93 5.83
CA PRO A 374 7.70 21.09 4.98
C PRO A 374 6.48 22.02 5.06
N HIS A 375 6.70 23.33 4.89
CA HIS A 375 5.62 24.31 4.79
C HIS A 375 4.73 24.07 3.57
N ASP A 376 5.32 23.59 2.48
CA ASP A 376 4.60 23.19 1.28
C ASP A 376 3.83 21.87 1.52
N ALA A 377 2.53 21.89 1.24
CA ALA A 377 1.65 20.74 1.37
C ALA A 377 1.94 19.65 0.32
N ASP A 378 2.57 20.04 -0.79
CA ASP A 378 2.93 19.16 -1.90
C ASP A 378 4.28 18.47 -1.71
N LYS A 379 4.96 18.75 -0.59
CA LYS A 379 6.20 18.08 -0.23
C LYS A 379 5.93 17.01 0.83
N PRO A 380 6.42 15.76 0.67
CA PRO A 380 6.25 14.75 1.69
C PRO A 380 7.03 15.12 2.97
N ILE A 381 6.63 14.53 4.10
CA ILE A 381 7.43 14.62 5.34
C ILE A 381 8.81 14.03 5.06
N SER A 382 9.85 14.78 5.43
CA SER A 382 11.24 14.36 5.25
C SER A 382 11.78 13.75 6.53
N TYR A 383 12.55 12.68 6.42
CA TYR A 383 13.09 11.94 7.56
C TYR A 383 14.62 12.04 7.55
N SER A 384 15.21 12.20 8.74
CA SER A 384 16.66 12.14 8.90
C SER A 384 17.17 10.73 8.63
N GLU A 385 18.36 10.62 8.01
CA GLU A 385 19.05 9.32 7.86
C GLU A 385 19.48 8.72 9.21
N LYS A 386 19.59 9.56 10.25
CA LYS A 386 20.01 9.12 11.58
C LYS A 386 18.84 8.52 12.34
N VAL A 387 18.81 7.20 12.39
CA VAL A 387 17.92 6.41 13.25
C VAL A 387 18.55 6.25 14.63
N VAL A 388 17.79 6.56 15.69
CA VAL A 388 18.17 6.31 17.08
C VAL A 388 17.46 5.06 17.57
N LYS A 389 18.22 4.13 18.13
CA LYS A 389 17.73 2.86 18.67
C LYS A 389 17.48 2.97 20.16
N HIS A 390 16.40 2.35 20.64
CA HIS A 390 16.01 2.32 22.05
C HIS A 390 15.79 0.86 22.51
N PRO A 391 16.86 0.03 22.57
CA PRO A 391 16.74 -1.39 22.93
C PRO A 391 16.21 -1.59 24.36
N GLU A 392 16.37 -0.61 25.25
CA GLU A 392 15.84 -0.62 26.61
C GLU A 392 14.32 -0.83 26.69
N VAL A 393 13.57 -0.45 25.65
CA VAL A 393 12.11 -0.58 25.60
C VAL A 393 11.65 -2.03 25.43
N THR A 394 12.43 -2.83 24.71
CA THR A 394 12.12 -4.23 24.40
C THR A 394 13.02 -5.22 25.16
N SER A 395 14.07 -4.75 25.81
CA SER A 395 14.98 -5.56 26.61
C SER A 395 14.25 -6.38 27.67
N GLY A 396 14.60 -7.67 27.76
CA GLY A 396 13.97 -8.63 28.67
C GLY A 396 12.60 -9.16 28.22
N LYS A 397 12.03 -8.66 27.13
CA LYS A 397 10.79 -9.18 26.52
C LYS A 397 11.09 -10.18 25.41
N ALA A 398 10.15 -11.08 25.13
CA ALA A 398 10.30 -12.14 24.14
C ALA A 398 10.51 -11.60 22.71
N GLY A 399 11.66 -11.89 22.08
CA GLY A 399 12.00 -11.32 20.77
C GLY A 399 12.39 -9.84 20.82
N GLY A 400 12.61 -9.27 22.01
CA GLY A 400 13.20 -7.94 22.15
C GLY A 400 14.72 -7.94 22.00
N VAL A 401 15.28 -6.79 21.64
CA VAL A 401 16.74 -6.61 21.54
C VAL A 401 17.33 -6.42 22.95
N ALA A 402 18.52 -6.96 23.19
CA ALA A 402 19.25 -6.70 24.44
C ALA A 402 19.77 -5.26 24.49
N ALA A 403 19.62 -4.61 25.64
CA ALA A 403 20.08 -3.24 25.89
C ALA A 403 21.60 -3.10 25.98
#